data_AF-A0A816EK39-F1
#
_entry.id   AF-A0A816EK39-F1
#
_cell.length_a   1.000
_cell.length_b   1.000
_cell.length_c   1.000
_cell.angle_alpha   90.00
_cell.angle_beta   90.00
_cell.angle_gamma   90.00
#
_symmetry.space_group_name_H-M   'P 1'
#
loop_
_entity.id
_entity.type
_entity.pdbx_description
1 polymer ?
#
loop_
_entity_poly.entity_id
_entity_poly.type
_entity_poly.pdbx_seq_one_letter_code
_entity_poly.pdbx_strand_id
1 'polypeptide(L)'
;MNITTSSPSSSSIDSSSVVVKEEKEEEESKRIINDQKSSTCELIKDQVFEVGPRYTDLKYIGEGAYGMVVSGSDNRTNQRVAIKKLSPFEHQCFCQRTLREIKILARLKHENIINIQDIIRSSVFEQMKDIYLVQQLMECDMYKLIKHQKLSKKN
;
A
#
# COMPACT_ATOMS: atom_id res chain seq x y z
N MET A 1 45.10 -61.13 22.04
CA MET A 1 44.29 -60.33 22.99
C MET A 1 45.08 -59.09 23.33
N ASN A 2 44.58 -57.91 22.98
CA ASN A 2 44.74 -56.65 23.70
C ASN A 2 43.72 -55.67 23.12
N ILE A 3 42.88 -55.18 24.02
CA ILE A 3 41.74 -54.29 23.80
C ILE A 3 42.25 -52.89 24.13
N THR A 4 42.14 -51.94 23.22
CA THR A 4 42.29 -50.52 23.54
C THR A 4 41.28 -49.68 22.77
N THR A 5 40.68 -48.78 23.53
CA THR A 5 39.39 -48.13 23.39
C THR A 5 39.44 -46.88 22.51
N SER A 6 38.35 -46.61 21.81
CA SER A 6 38.04 -45.37 21.09
C SER A 6 37.94 -44.16 22.02
N SER A 7 38.47 -43.01 21.60
CA SER A 7 38.10 -41.70 22.12
C SER A 7 37.48 -40.87 20.99
N PRO A 8 36.33 -40.20 21.18
CA PRO A 8 35.78 -39.29 20.19
C PRO A 8 36.55 -37.97 20.25
N SER A 9 37.06 -37.51 19.10
CA SER A 9 37.59 -36.16 18.95
C SER A 9 36.46 -35.15 19.18
N SER A 10 36.60 -34.33 20.22
CA SER A 10 35.71 -33.20 20.49
C SER A 10 35.77 -32.21 19.32
N SER A 11 34.72 -32.17 18.51
CA SER A 11 34.50 -31.03 17.61
C SER A 11 34.17 -29.83 18.48
N SER A 12 35.17 -28.97 18.72
CA SER A 12 34.96 -27.66 19.31
C SER A 12 33.97 -26.90 18.44
N ILE A 13 32.74 -26.73 18.95
CA ILE A 13 31.74 -25.88 18.31
C ILE A 13 32.29 -24.47 18.41
N ASP A 14 32.74 -23.95 17.28
CA ASP A 14 33.22 -22.58 17.14
C ASP A 14 32.11 -21.61 17.58
N SER A 15 32.25 -21.07 18.78
CA SER A 15 31.28 -20.16 19.38
C SER A 15 31.16 -18.86 18.59
N SER A 16 32.16 -18.52 17.77
CA SER A 16 32.12 -17.39 16.85
C SER A 16 31.07 -17.55 15.75
N SER A 17 30.80 -18.78 15.32
CA SER A 17 29.80 -19.06 14.27
C SER A 17 28.34 -18.95 14.77
N VAL A 18 28.11 -19.05 16.08
CA VAL A 18 26.78 -18.88 16.70
C VAL A 18 26.47 -17.39 16.86
N VAL A 19 27.44 -16.61 17.36
CA VAL A 19 27.29 -15.17 17.57
C VAL A 19 27.02 -14.42 16.25
N VAL A 20 27.68 -14.81 15.15
CA VAL A 20 27.47 -14.20 13.83
C VAL A 20 26.08 -14.51 13.24
N LYS A 21 25.42 -15.60 13.65
CA LYS A 21 24.05 -15.92 13.24
C LYS A 21 23.02 -15.12 14.02
N GLU A 22 23.21 -14.99 15.34
CA GLU A 22 22.35 -14.18 16.21
C GLU A 22 22.40 -12.69 15.82
N GLU A 23 23.59 -12.14 15.54
CA GLU A 23 23.74 -10.75 15.11
C GLU A 23 23.06 -10.46 13.76
N LYS A 24 23.02 -11.44 12.84
CA LYS A 24 22.34 -11.31 11.54
C LYS A 24 20.81 -11.40 11.65
N GLU A 25 20.28 -12.30 12.47
CA GLU A 25 18.83 -12.37 12.73
C GLU A 25 18.32 -11.11 13.45
N GLU A 26 19.13 -10.53 14.34
CA GLU A 26 18.79 -9.28 15.03
C GLU A 26 18.84 -8.07 14.08
N GLU A 27 19.78 -8.00 13.13
CA GLU A 27 19.81 -6.96 12.09
C GLU A 27 18.63 -7.08 11.10
N GLU A 28 18.25 -8.29 10.70
CA GLU A 28 17.10 -8.51 9.81
C GLU A 28 15.78 -8.18 10.52
N SER A 29 15.68 -8.51 11.81
CA SER A 29 14.58 -8.09 12.69
C SER A 29 14.56 -6.57 12.88
N LYS A 30 15.72 -5.90 13.01
CA LYS A 30 15.83 -4.45 13.07
C LYS A 30 15.40 -3.79 11.75
N ARG A 31 15.65 -4.39 10.58
CA ARG A 31 15.14 -3.90 9.29
C ARG A 31 13.62 -4.01 9.19
N ILE A 32 13.04 -5.12 9.65
CA ILE A 32 11.59 -5.33 9.68
C ILE A 32 10.91 -4.33 10.66
N ILE A 33 11.55 -4.04 11.80
CA ILE A 33 11.05 -3.06 12.78
C ILE A 33 11.22 -1.62 12.31
N ASN A 34 12.28 -1.30 11.55
CA ASN A 34 12.56 0.07 11.12
C ASN A 34 11.69 0.53 9.94
N ASP A 35 11.15 -0.41 9.13
CA ASP A 35 10.14 -0.11 8.10
C ASP A 35 8.74 0.20 8.69
N GLN A 36 8.53 -0.03 10.00
CA GLN A 36 7.30 0.32 10.71
C GLN A 36 7.31 1.73 11.33
N LYS A 37 8.38 2.51 11.16
CA LYS A 37 8.51 3.83 11.79
C LYS A 37 7.98 4.95 10.89
N SER A 38 6.74 5.34 11.17
CA SER A 38 6.02 6.56 10.73
C SER A 38 5.13 6.43 9.49
N SER A 39 4.18 5.50 9.50
CA SER A 39 2.91 5.76 8.80
C SER A 39 2.24 6.94 9.51
N THR A 40 2.20 8.11 8.87
CA THR A 40 1.44 9.25 9.38
C THR A 40 -0.02 9.07 9.00
N CYS A 41 -0.88 9.01 10.02
CA CYS A 41 -2.32 8.87 9.84
C CYS A 41 -2.99 10.25 9.80
N GLU A 42 -3.83 10.50 8.79
CA GLU A 42 -4.62 11.72 8.67
C GLU A 42 -6.12 11.40 8.81
N LEU A 43 -6.88 12.23 9.52
CA LEU A 43 -8.33 12.07 9.70
C LEU A 43 -9.07 12.99 8.72
N ILE A 44 -9.84 12.41 7.80
CA ILE A 44 -10.63 13.14 6.80
C ILE A 44 -12.09 12.69 6.92
N LYS A 45 -12.99 13.61 7.31
CA LYS A 45 -14.42 13.32 7.52
C LYS A 45 -14.65 12.02 8.31
N ASP A 46 -14.04 11.93 9.48
CA ASP A 46 -14.14 10.78 10.40
C ASP A 46 -13.57 9.45 9.87
N GLN A 47 -12.85 9.46 8.74
CA GLN A 47 -12.13 8.30 8.23
C GLN A 47 -10.62 8.49 8.34
N VAL A 48 -9.94 7.47 8.88
CA VAL A 48 -8.48 7.44 9.00
C VAL A 48 -7.85 7.03 7.67
N PHE A 49 -6.85 7.79 7.22
CA PHE A 49 -6.02 7.50 6.06
C PHE A 49 -4.59 7.20 6.51
N GLU A 50 -4.13 5.98 6.24
CA GLU A 50 -2.79 5.48 6.56
C GLU A 50 -1.92 5.43 5.30
N VAL A 51 -1.67 6.59 4.70
CA VAL A 51 -0.99 6.72 3.39
C VAL A 51 0.33 7.48 3.46
N GLY A 52 0.65 8.03 4.62
CA GLY A 52 1.93 8.67 4.87
C GLY A 52 3.09 7.67 5.05
N PRO A 53 4.34 8.16 5.02
CA PRO A 53 4.75 9.56 4.89
C PRO A 53 4.83 10.04 3.44
N ARG A 54 4.58 9.15 2.46
CA ARG A 54 4.70 9.48 1.04
C ARG A 54 3.59 10.41 0.57
N TYR A 55 2.35 10.15 0.98
CA TYR A 55 1.19 10.94 0.57
C TYR A 55 0.72 11.80 1.73
N THR A 56 0.69 13.12 1.52
CA THR A 56 0.34 14.11 2.55
C THR A 56 -0.65 15.15 2.00
N ASP A 57 -1.03 16.12 2.83
CA ASP A 57 -1.92 17.23 2.48
C ASP A 57 -3.27 16.75 1.94
N LEU A 58 -3.87 15.78 2.62
CA LEU A 58 -5.08 15.12 2.15
C LEU A 58 -6.27 16.08 2.17
N LYS A 59 -7.00 16.13 1.06
CA LYS A 59 -8.23 16.93 0.92
C LYS A 59 -9.33 16.11 0.30
N TYR A 60 -10.48 16.05 0.97
CA TYR A 60 -11.68 15.39 0.44
C TYR A 60 -12.06 15.94 -0.94
N ILE A 61 -12.30 15.06 -1.91
CA ILE A 61 -12.80 15.45 -3.26
C ILE A 61 -14.12 14.78 -3.63
N GLY A 62 -14.46 13.65 -3.01
CA GLY A 62 -15.72 12.96 -3.29
C GLY A 62 -15.85 11.60 -2.63
N GLU A 63 -16.98 10.97 -2.90
CA GLU A 63 -17.27 9.58 -2.53
C GLU A 63 -17.56 8.80 -3.81
N GLY A 64 -16.97 7.62 -3.92
CA GLY A 64 -17.31 6.65 -4.95
C GLY A 64 -18.23 5.57 -4.39
N ALA A 65 -18.63 4.62 -5.24
CA ALA A 65 -19.52 3.52 -4.84
C ALA A 65 -18.97 2.61 -3.72
N TYR A 66 -17.67 2.67 -3.42
CA TYR A 66 -16.99 1.75 -2.49
C TYR A 66 -16.06 2.47 -1.50
N GLY A 67 -16.19 3.79 -1.36
CA GLY A 67 -15.43 4.53 -0.35
C GLY A 67 -15.11 5.97 -0.72
N MET A 68 -14.31 6.58 0.15
CA MET A 68 -13.93 7.98 0.07
C MET A 68 -12.77 8.21 -0.89
N VAL A 69 -12.81 9.32 -1.62
CA VAL A 69 -11.71 9.80 -2.45
C VAL A 69 -11.19 11.12 -1.90
N VAL A 70 -9.89 11.16 -1.66
CA VAL A 70 -9.15 12.36 -1.30
C VAL A 70 -8.15 12.69 -2.39
N SER A 71 -7.80 13.95 -2.54
CA SER A 71 -6.57 14.35 -3.22
C SER A 71 -5.43 14.40 -2.20
N GLY A 72 -4.19 14.19 -2.65
CA GLY A 72 -2.99 14.33 -1.82
C GLY A 72 -1.78 14.79 -2.64
N SER A 73 -0.70 15.12 -1.95
CA SER A 73 0.62 15.41 -2.51
C SER A 73 1.50 14.15 -2.41
N ASP A 74 2.07 13.68 -3.52
CA ASP A 74 3.08 12.62 -3.51
C ASP A 74 4.47 13.24 -3.31
N ASN A 75 5.02 13.11 -2.10
CA ASN A 75 6.30 13.69 -1.71
C ASN A 75 7.50 13.11 -2.47
N ARG A 76 7.33 11.99 -3.19
CA ARG A 76 8.40 11.43 -4.04
C ARG A 76 8.43 12.05 -5.43
N THR A 77 7.27 12.38 -5.98
CA THR A 77 7.15 12.88 -7.36
C THR A 77 6.82 14.37 -7.44
N ASN A 78 6.46 14.99 -6.31
CA ASN A 78 5.93 16.34 -6.21
C ASN A 78 4.69 16.58 -7.09
N GLN A 79 3.90 15.53 -7.32
CA GLN A 79 2.66 15.60 -8.08
C GLN A 79 1.45 15.42 -7.18
N ARG A 80 0.33 16.04 -7.58
CA ARG A 80 -0.95 15.80 -6.94
C ARG A 80 -1.58 14.51 -7.47
N VAL A 81 -2.13 13.73 -6.55
CA VAL A 81 -2.76 12.44 -6.84
C VAL A 81 -4.17 12.39 -6.26
N ALA A 82 -4.99 11.47 -6.79
CA ALA A 82 -6.23 11.05 -6.17
C ALA A 82 -6.00 9.71 -5.45
N ILE A 83 -6.50 9.60 -4.22
CA ILE A 83 -6.35 8.41 -3.37
C ILE A 83 -7.75 7.94 -2.97
N LYS A 84 -8.13 6.77 -3.46
CA LYS A 84 -9.42 6.12 -3.18
C LYS A 84 -9.23 5.09 -2.07
N LYS A 85 -9.84 5.33 -0.91
CA LYS A 85 -9.91 4.37 0.20
C LYS A 85 -10.99 3.33 -0.08
N LEU A 86 -10.66 2.06 0.08
CA LEU A 86 -11.56 0.92 -0.07
C LEU A 86 -11.50 0.05 1.18
N SER A 87 -12.66 -0.34 1.72
CA SER A 87 -12.78 -1.24 2.87
C SER A 87 -13.54 -2.51 2.46
N PRO A 88 -12.95 -3.37 1.60
CA PRO A 88 -13.71 -4.40 0.90
C PRO A 88 -14.02 -5.66 1.73
N PHE A 89 -13.36 -5.83 2.87
CA PHE A 89 -13.34 -7.10 3.61
C PHE A 89 -14.58 -7.36 4.46
N GLU A 90 -15.50 -6.40 4.57
CA GLU A 90 -16.76 -6.59 5.28
C GLU A 90 -17.71 -7.53 4.53
N HIS A 91 -17.66 -7.52 3.19
CA HIS A 91 -18.58 -8.29 2.35
C HIS A 91 -17.88 -8.93 1.15
N GLN A 92 -18.18 -10.21 0.89
CA GLN A 92 -17.61 -10.96 -0.24
C GLN A 92 -17.84 -10.28 -1.59
N CYS A 93 -19.01 -9.64 -1.78
CA CYS A 93 -19.33 -8.93 -3.02
C CYS A 93 -18.41 -7.72 -3.24
N PHE A 94 -18.01 -7.02 -2.18
CA PHE A 94 -17.08 -5.89 -2.25
C PHE A 94 -15.67 -6.38 -2.57
N CYS A 95 -15.20 -7.46 -1.94
CA CYS A 95 -13.95 -8.12 -2.31
C CYS A 95 -13.87 -8.44 -3.81
N GLN A 96 -14.91 -9.06 -4.37
CA GLN A 96 -14.95 -9.38 -5.80
C GLN A 96 -15.01 -8.15 -6.71
N ARG A 97 -15.67 -7.08 -6.28
CA ARG A 97 -15.75 -5.80 -7.02
C ARG A 97 -14.39 -5.11 -7.01
N THR A 98 -13.76 -4.98 -5.85
CA THR A 98 -12.41 -4.41 -5.68
C THR A 98 -11.37 -5.22 -6.47
N LEU A 99 -11.43 -6.54 -6.42
CA LEU A 99 -10.52 -7.39 -7.20
C LEU A 99 -10.66 -7.17 -8.70
N ARG A 100 -11.89 -7.05 -9.20
CA ARG A 100 -12.14 -6.76 -10.62
C ARG A 100 -11.64 -5.38 -11.00
N GLU A 101 -11.93 -4.35 -10.20
CA GLU A 101 -11.44 -2.99 -10.41
C GLU A 101 -9.91 -2.97 -10.55
N ILE A 102 -9.20 -3.55 -9.57
CA ILE A 102 -7.73 -3.62 -9.59
C ILE A 102 -7.23 -4.42 -10.80
N LYS A 103 -7.79 -5.62 -11.05
CA LYS A 103 -7.32 -6.49 -12.14
C LYS A 103 -7.52 -5.89 -13.53
N ILE A 104 -8.61 -5.17 -13.73
CA ILE A 104 -8.94 -4.51 -15.00
C ILE A 104 -8.00 -3.31 -15.19
N LEU A 105 -7.93 -2.41 -14.21
CA LEU A 105 -7.12 -1.20 -14.30
C LEU A 105 -5.61 -1.51 -14.38
N ALA A 106 -5.12 -2.57 -13.72
CA ALA A 106 -3.73 -2.98 -13.83
C ALA A 106 -3.34 -3.51 -15.24
N ARG A 107 -4.32 -3.96 -16.04
CA ARG A 107 -4.10 -4.49 -17.39
C ARG A 107 -4.31 -3.46 -18.48
N LEU A 108 -5.17 -2.47 -18.24
CA LEU A 108 -5.49 -1.44 -19.22
C LEU A 108 -4.49 -0.28 -19.12
N LYS A 109 -3.76 -0.03 -20.21
CA LYS A 109 -2.85 1.12 -20.33
C LYS A 109 -3.25 1.92 -21.56
N HIS A 110 -3.98 3.00 -21.34
CA HIS A 110 -4.49 3.86 -22.41
C HIS A 110 -4.72 5.27 -21.87
N GLU A 111 -4.48 6.30 -22.69
CA GLU A 111 -4.61 7.72 -22.29
C GLU A 111 -5.99 8.06 -21.72
N ASN A 112 -7.05 7.52 -22.33
CA ASN A 112 -8.44 7.73 -21.92
C ASN A 112 -8.94 6.78 -20.82
N ILE A 113 -8.06 6.01 -20.17
CA ILE A 113 -8.41 5.10 -19.08
C ILE A 113 -7.55 5.44 -17.88
N ILE A 114 -8.19 5.71 -16.74
CA ILE A 114 -7.49 6.05 -15.50
C ILE A 114 -6.53 4.92 -15.12
N ASN A 115 -5.26 5.28 -14.86
CA ASN A 115 -4.25 4.31 -14.47
C ASN A 115 -4.08 4.26 -12.95
N ILE A 116 -3.77 3.07 -12.43
CA ILE A 116 -3.29 2.91 -11.04
C ILE A 116 -1.81 3.25 -11.03
N GLN A 117 -1.44 4.23 -10.21
CA GLN A 117 -0.05 4.65 -10.00
C GLN A 117 0.61 3.91 -8.84
N ASP A 118 -0.16 3.63 -7.78
CA ASP A 118 0.30 2.92 -6.59
C ASP A 118 -0.88 2.22 -5.88
N ILE A 119 -0.58 1.20 -5.07
CA ILE A 119 -1.54 0.51 -4.20
C ILE A 119 -0.94 0.40 -2.80
N ILE A 120 -1.60 1.05 -1.84
CA ILE A 120 -1.18 1.05 -0.43
C ILE A 120 -2.09 0.09 0.34
N ARG A 121 -1.49 -0.76 1.17
CA ARG A 121 -2.18 -1.71 2.06
C ARG A 121 -1.23 -2.12 3.17
N SER A 122 -1.76 -2.71 4.24
CA SER A 122 -0.92 -3.34 5.26
C SER A 122 -0.07 -4.47 4.64
N SER A 123 1.18 -4.56 5.09
CA SER A 123 2.09 -5.66 4.74
C SER A 123 1.67 -6.98 5.40
N VAL A 124 0.99 -6.90 6.54
CA VAL A 124 0.45 -8.05 7.28
C VAL A 124 -0.98 -8.31 6.82
N PHE A 125 -1.25 -9.51 6.32
CA PHE A 125 -2.54 -9.87 5.72
C PHE A 125 -3.69 -9.75 6.71
N GLU A 126 -3.48 -10.19 7.95
CA GLU A 126 -4.47 -10.18 9.04
C GLU A 126 -4.84 -8.75 9.47
N GLN A 127 -3.98 -7.77 9.18
CA GLN A 127 -4.18 -6.37 9.52
C GLN A 127 -4.71 -5.55 8.33
N MET A 128 -4.86 -6.17 7.15
CA MET A 128 -5.32 -5.50 5.94
C MET A 128 -6.82 -5.23 6.02
N LYS A 129 -7.20 -4.08 6.59
CA LYS A 129 -8.60 -3.59 6.65
C LYS A 129 -8.96 -2.72 5.46
N ASP A 130 -8.02 -1.90 5.04
CA ASP A 130 -8.20 -0.91 3.98
C ASP A 130 -7.18 -1.12 2.86
N ILE A 131 -7.60 -0.81 1.63
CA ILE A 131 -6.76 -0.71 0.45
C ILE A 131 -6.91 0.70 -0.10
N TYR A 132 -5.79 1.36 -0.42
CA TYR A 132 -5.80 2.67 -1.05
C TYR A 132 -5.29 2.55 -2.48
N LEU A 133 -6.11 2.99 -3.44
CA LEU A 133 -5.70 3.08 -4.85
C LEU A 133 -5.27 4.51 -5.15
N VAL A 134 -4.01 4.68 -5.55
CA VAL A 134 -3.46 5.96 -5.97
C VAL A 134 -3.58 6.09 -7.48
N GLN A 135 -4.16 7.20 -7.94
CA GLN A 135 -4.50 7.46 -9.33
C GLN A 135 -4.16 8.91 -9.68
N GLN A 136 -4.19 9.22 -10.98
CA GLN A 136 -4.04 10.59 -11.45
C GLN A 136 -5.19 11.46 -10.94
N LEU A 137 -4.87 12.65 -10.42
CA LEU A 137 -5.87 13.63 -10.05
C LEU A 137 -6.44 14.30 -11.31
N MET A 138 -7.75 14.22 -11.48
CA MET A 138 -8.49 14.90 -12.57
C MET A 138 -9.19 16.14 -12.04
N GLU A 139 -9.32 17.18 -12.86
CA GLU A 139 -9.90 18.46 -12.44
C GLU A 139 -11.40 18.38 -12.14
N CYS A 140 -12.16 17.76 -13.03
CA CYS A 140 -13.60 17.60 -12.87
C CYS A 140 -14.10 16.30 -13.49
N ASP A 141 -15.24 15.83 -12.98
CA ASP A 141 -16.00 14.76 -13.62
C ASP A 141 -17.03 15.35 -14.61
N MET A 142 -17.40 14.52 -15.58
CA MET A 142 -18.29 14.91 -16.68
C MET A 142 -19.69 15.31 -16.19
N TYR A 143 -20.15 14.71 -15.08
CA TYR A 143 -21.44 15.02 -14.47
C TYR A 143 -21.47 16.46 -13.94
N LYS A 144 -20.44 16.89 -13.22
CA LYS A 144 -20.28 18.28 -12.77
C LYS A 144 -20.13 19.23 -13.96
N LEU A 145 -19.37 18.84 -14.99
CA LEU A 145 -19.14 19.69 -16.16
C LEU A 145 -20.45 20.00 -16.90
N ILE A 146 -21.25 18.97 -17.24
CA ILE A 146 -22.53 19.15 -17.93
C ILE A 146 -23.50 20.00 -17.10
N LYS A 147 -23.52 19.82 -15.78
CA LYS A 147 -24.44 20.57 -14.92
C LYS A 147 -24.13 22.06 -14.85
N HIS A 148 -22.86 22.45 -14.96
CA HIS A 148 -22.42 23.82 -14.70
C HIS A 148 -21.93 24.56 -15.95
N GLN A 149 -21.73 23.89 -17.07
CA GLN A 149 -21.21 24.51 -18.30
C GLN A 149 -22.04 24.12 -19.52
N LYS A 150 -22.31 25.10 -20.38
CA LYS A 150 -22.95 24.88 -21.68
C LYS A 150 -21.89 24.38 -22.66
N LEU A 151 -22.00 23.10 -23.04
CA LEU A 151 -21.09 22.49 -24.00
C LEU A 151 -21.32 23.07 -25.40
N SER A 152 -20.25 23.54 -26.05
CA SER A 152 -20.29 23.98 -27.44
C SER A 152 -20.28 22.77 -28.38
N LYS A 153 -20.99 22.87 -29.51
CA LYS A 153 -20.74 21.98 -30.65
C LYS A 153 -19.54 22.56 -31.40
N LYS A 154 -18.53 21.74 -31.63
CA LYS A 154 -17.41 22.10 -32.51
C LYS A 154 -17.97 22.09 -33.94
N ASN A 155 -17.98 23.27 -34.58
CA ASN A 155 -18.34 23.42 -36.00
C ASN A 155 -17.26 22.79 -36.89
#